data_AF-A0A2K2VT43-F1
#
_entry.id   AF-A0A2K2VT43-F1
#
_cell.length_a   1.000
_cell.length_b   1.000
_cell.length_c   1.000
_cell.angle_alpha   90.00
_cell.angle_beta   90.00
_cell.angle_gamma   90.00
#
_symmetry.space_group_name_H-M   'P 1'
#
loop_
_entity.id
_entity.type
_entity.pdbx_description
1 polymer ?
#
loop_
_entity_poly.entity_id
_entity_poly.type
_entity_poly.pdbx_seq_one_letter_code
_entity_poly.pdbx_strand_id
1 'polypeptide(L)'
;AASRFPDRLLPFVCVDPRAHQAAEEVERCLVGGMRGVGELAFYTEVLDSSVVDMLEPIASSCRNYRVPLMLHTNERVGHWYPGKAEVSLKVIYELIRAFPDNRFILCHWGGGLFVYELLKKEAREVLSQVAYDTAASPFLYDPAIYAVAVKIVGAQRILFGSDYPLILPERYFEEMAGAGLSAEDQAWIKGRSASKWLNLEGD
;
A
#
# COMPACT_ATOMS: atom_id res chain seq x y z
N ALA A 1 19.13 10.09 -3.48
CA ALA A 1 18.45 10.90 -2.43
C ALA A 1 18.58 10.24 -1.06
N ALA A 2 18.13 8.98 -0.90
CA ALA A 2 18.24 8.25 0.37
C ALA A 2 19.66 8.17 0.94
N SER A 3 20.69 8.00 0.10
CA SER A 3 22.10 8.03 0.56
C SER A 3 22.53 9.34 1.23
N ARG A 4 21.85 10.47 0.94
CA ARG A 4 22.11 11.76 1.60
C ARG A 4 21.37 11.91 2.93
N PHE A 5 20.29 11.16 3.13
CA PHE A 5 19.42 11.23 4.31
C PHE A 5 18.96 9.84 4.76
N PRO A 6 19.90 8.93 5.08
CA PRO A 6 19.59 7.53 5.35
C PRO A 6 18.66 7.35 6.56
N ASP A 7 18.77 8.22 7.58
CA ASP A 7 17.93 8.17 8.78
C ASP A 7 16.52 8.76 8.58
N ARG A 8 16.23 9.30 7.38
CA ARG A 8 14.93 9.96 7.08
C ARG A 8 14.21 9.39 5.87
N LEU A 9 14.93 8.75 4.95
CA LEU A 9 14.39 8.30 3.66
C LEU A 9 14.70 6.81 3.45
N LEU A 10 13.65 6.00 3.40
CA LEU A 10 13.71 4.61 2.97
C LEU A 10 13.33 4.56 1.49
N PRO A 11 14.24 4.18 0.59
CA PRO A 11 13.96 4.26 -0.83
C PRO A 11 13.23 3.00 -1.34
N PHE A 12 12.28 3.21 -2.25
CA PHE A 12 11.61 2.17 -3.00
C PHE A 12 12.03 2.23 -4.47
N VAL A 13 12.07 1.09 -5.16
CA VAL A 13 12.27 1.04 -6.61
C VAL A 13 10.92 1.04 -7.32
N CYS A 14 10.73 1.94 -8.27
CA CYS A 14 9.56 1.99 -9.14
C CYS A 14 10.01 1.69 -10.58
N VAL A 15 9.30 0.78 -11.24
CA VAL A 15 9.54 0.37 -12.63
C VAL A 15 8.21 0.27 -13.36
N ASP A 16 8.24 0.37 -14.68
CA ASP A 16 7.15 -0.14 -15.51
C ASP A 16 7.28 -1.68 -15.55
N PRO A 17 6.34 -2.45 -14.97
CA PRO A 17 6.44 -3.91 -14.91
C PRO A 17 6.42 -4.58 -16.30
N ARG A 18 6.04 -3.85 -17.36
CA ARG A 18 6.03 -4.33 -18.75
C ARG A 18 7.41 -4.24 -19.41
N ALA A 19 8.33 -3.45 -18.85
CA ALA A 19 9.66 -3.32 -19.42
C ALA A 19 10.39 -4.67 -19.35
N HIS A 20 11.07 -5.05 -20.43
CA HIS A 20 11.79 -6.33 -20.54
C HIS A 20 12.80 -6.60 -19.41
N GLN A 21 13.26 -5.55 -18.73
CA GLN A 21 14.31 -5.54 -17.71
C GLN A 21 13.75 -5.13 -16.35
N ALA A 22 12.43 -5.03 -16.20
CA ALA A 22 11.80 -4.58 -14.96
C ALA A 22 12.22 -5.43 -13.76
N ALA A 23 12.20 -6.75 -13.92
CA ALA A 23 12.61 -7.69 -12.88
C ALA A 23 14.11 -7.58 -12.54
N GLU A 24 14.97 -7.50 -13.56
CA GLU A 24 16.43 -7.34 -13.37
C GLU A 24 16.76 -6.01 -12.67
N GLU A 25 16.07 -4.94 -13.03
CA GLU A 25 16.25 -3.62 -12.42
C GLU A 25 15.75 -3.59 -10.98
N VAL A 26 14.62 -4.25 -10.69
CA VAL A 26 14.13 -4.46 -9.32
C VAL A 26 15.16 -5.21 -8.50
N GLU A 27 15.68 -6.34 -8.99
CA GLU A 27 16.69 -7.11 -8.27
C GLU A 27 17.96 -6.31 -8.03
N ARG A 28 18.50 -5.63 -9.05
CA ARG A 28 19.67 -4.75 -8.94
C ARG A 28 19.46 -3.68 -7.86
N CYS A 29 18.27 -3.10 -7.81
CA CYS A 29 17.90 -2.08 -6.85
C CYS A 29 17.75 -2.64 -5.42
N LEU A 30 17.16 -3.82 -5.25
CA LEU A 30 17.05 -4.49 -3.95
C LEU A 30 18.42 -4.86 -3.39
N VAL A 31 19.33 -5.40 -4.22
CA VAL A 31 20.74 -5.59 -3.86
C VAL A 31 21.40 -4.27 -3.44
N GLY A 32 21.02 -3.16 -4.09
CA GLY A 32 21.47 -1.81 -3.79
C GLY A 32 20.87 -1.19 -2.52
N GLY A 33 20.02 -1.91 -1.77
CA GLY A 33 19.47 -1.45 -0.49
C GLY A 33 18.10 -0.77 -0.57
N MET A 34 17.36 -0.94 -1.67
CA MET A 34 15.95 -0.53 -1.70
C MET A 34 15.12 -1.35 -0.70
N ARG A 35 14.20 -0.68 -0.01
CA ARG A 35 13.39 -1.26 1.09
C ARG A 35 12.00 -1.74 0.64
N GLY A 36 11.71 -1.66 -0.65
CA GLY A 36 10.43 -2.06 -1.25
C GLY A 36 10.37 -1.76 -2.74
N VAL A 37 9.31 -2.26 -3.36
CA VAL A 37 9.02 -2.04 -4.79
C VAL A 37 7.70 -1.30 -4.90
N GLY A 38 7.66 -0.29 -5.76
CA GLY A 38 6.52 0.56 -6.03
C GLY A 38 6.79 2.05 -5.75
N GLU A 39 5.78 2.89 -5.82
CA GLU A 39 4.40 2.56 -6.17
C GLU A 39 4.28 2.06 -7.61
N LEU A 40 3.61 0.91 -7.82
CA LEU A 40 3.26 0.44 -9.16
C LEU A 40 1.83 0.85 -9.50
N ALA A 41 1.67 1.57 -10.61
CA ALA A 41 0.37 2.09 -11.04
C ALA A 41 0.01 1.67 -12.47
N PHE A 42 -1.27 1.34 -12.66
CA PHE A 42 -1.83 0.86 -13.92
C PHE A 42 -2.91 1.84 -14.43
N TYR A 43 -2.52 3.08 -14.73
CA TYR A 43 -3.46 4.18 -15.02
C TYR A 43 -4.26 4.04 -16.31
N THR A 44 -3.68 3.43 -17.36
CA THR A 44 -4.24 3.47 -18.73
C THR A 44 -4.94 2.19 -19.16
N GLU A 45 -4.95 1.16 -18.31
CA GLU A 45 -5.36 -0.18 -18.70
C GLU A 45 -6.39 -0.77 -17.74
N VAL A 46 -7.29 -1.58 -18.28
CA VAL A 46 -8.12 -2.46 -17.48
C VAL A 46 -7.23 -3.62 -17.06
N LEU A 47 -6.85 -3.65 -15.79
CA LEU A 47 -6.18 -4.80 -15.22
C LEU A 47 -7.07 -6.04 -15.41
N ASP A 48 -6.51 -7.10 -15.98
CA ASP A 48 -7.11 -8.43 -16.06
C ASP A 48 -6.18 -9.46 -15.40
N SER A 49 -6.51 -10.75 -15.50
CA SER A 49 -5.74 -11.81 -14.85
C SER A 49 -4.30 -11.95 -15.36
N SER A 50 -3.96 -11.41 -16.53
CA SER A 50 -2.59 -11.47 -17.08
C SER A 50 -1.58 -10.64 -16.28
N VAL A 51 -2.05 -9.71 -15.44
CA VAL A 51 -1.19 -8.93 -14.54
C VAL A 51 -0.44 -9.83 -13.54
N VAL A 52 -0.99 -11.00 -13.21
CA VAL A 52 -0.32 -11.99 -12.36
C VAL A 52 0.97 -12.45 -13.02
N ASP A 53 0.91 -12.92 -14.27
CA ASP A 53 2.08 -13.41 -14.98
C ASP A 53 3.13 -12.30 -15.17
N MET A 54 2.68 -11.07 -15.41
CA MET A 54 3.55 -9.89 -15.54
C MET A 54 4.31 -9.59 -14.23
N LEU A 55 3.62 -9.68 -13.08
CA LEU A 55 4.18 -9.30 -11.79
C LEU A 55 4.94 -10.42 -11.09
N GLU A 56 4.76 -11.69 -11.47
CA GLU A 56 5.41 -12.83 -10.81
C GLU A 56 6.93 -12.65 -10.61
N PRO A 57 7.74 -12.23 -11.61
CA PRO A 57 9.19 -12.04 -11.40
C PRO A 57 9.52 -10.96 -10.35
N ILE A 58 8.72 -9.88 -10.33
CA ILE A 58 8.87 -8.78 -9.36
C ILE A 58 8.42 -9.23 -7.97
N ALA A 59 7.29 -9.94 -7.89
CA ALA A 59 6.77 -10.50 -6.65
C ALA A 59 7.74 -11.53 -6.06
N SER A 60 8.30 -12.42 -6.88
CA SER A 60 9.35 -13.36 -6.49
C SER A 60 10.57 -12.66 -5.89
N SER A 61 11.01 -11.55 -6.49
CA SER A 61 12.08 -10.71 -5.92
C SER A 61 11.68 -10.13 -4.56
N CYS A 62 10.51 -9.50 -4.46
CA CYS A 62 10.01 -8.94 -3.20
C CYS A 62 9.97 -9.99 -2.07
N ARG A 63 9.51 -11.21 -2.38
CA ARG A 63 9.46 -12.34 -1.44
C ARG A 63 10.85 -12.75 -0.97
N ASN A 64 11.80 -12.90 -1.90
CA ASN A 64 13.18 -13.31 -1.59
C ASN A 64 13.90 -12.30 -0.68
N TYR A 65 13.73 -11.00 -0.96
CA TYR A 65 14.33 -9.92 -0.18
C TYR A 65 13.49 -9.50 1.04
N ARG A 66 12.30 -10.09 1.22
CA ARG A 66 11.35 -9.82 2.32
C ARG A 66 10.94 -8.35 2.42
N VAL A 67 10.73 -7.72 1.27
CA VAL A 67 10.27 -6.33 1.15
C VAL A 67 8.84 -6.28 0.61
N PRO A 68 8.06 -5.22 0.89
CA PRO A 68 6.70 -5.11 0.38
C PRO A 68 6.65 -4.69 -1.09
N LEU A 69 5.56 -5.09 -1.75
CA LEU A 69 5.13 -4.60 -3.04
C LEU A 69 3.99 -3.57 -2.85
N MET A 70 4.22 -2.34 -3.26
CA MET A 70 3.29 -1.22 -3.12
C MET A 70 2.53 -1.00 -4.44
N LEU A 71 1.20 -1.01 -4.38
CA LEU A 71 0.33 -0.86 -5.53
C LEU A 71 -0.53 0.40 -5.39
N HIS A 72 -0.54 1.21 -6.44
CA HIS A 72 -1.52 2.29 -6.60
C HIS A 72 -2.89 1.64 -6.71
N THR A 73 -3.82 2.05 -5.84
CA THR A 73 -5.23 1.69 -5.99
C THR A 73 -6.09 2.93 -5.79
N ASN A 74 -7.37 2.86 -6.14
CA ASN A 74 -8.29 3.97 -5.92
C ASN A 74 -9.71 3.43 -5.82
N GLU A 75 -10.59 4.23 -5.23
CA GLU A 75 -12.01 3.94 -5.24
C GLU A 75 -12.57 4.04 -6.67
N ARG A 76 -13.64 3.28 -6.94
CA ARG A 76 -14.24 3.16 -8.29
C ARG A 76 -15.54 3.95 -8.46
N VAL A 77 -15.92 4.71 -7.44
CA VAL A 77 -17.16 5.48 -7.41
C VAL A 77 -16.87 6.93 -7.01
N GLY A 78 -17.87 7.79 -7.13
CA GLY A 78 -17.72 9.22 -6.83
C GLY A 78 -17.21 10.03 -8.03
N HIS A 79 -16.67 11.21 -7.75
CA HIS A 79 -16.21 12.13 -8.78
C HIS A 79 -14.88 11.68 -9.41
N TRP A 80 -14.57 12.23 -10.58
CA TRP A 80 -13.33 11.99 -11.30
C TRP A 80 -12.25 13.01 -10.89
N TYR A 81 -10.99 12.57 -10.83
CA TYR A 81 -9.81 13.41 -10.63
C TYR A 81 -8.57 12.80 -11.33
N PRO A 82 -7.54 13.60 -11.64
CA PRO A 82 -6.29 13.09 -12.21
C PRO A 82 -5.63 12.07 -11.28
N GLY A 83 -5.26 10.90 -11.83
CA GLY A 83 -4.69 9.79 -11.05
C GLY A 83 -5.70 8.72 -10.62
N LYS A 84 -7.00 8.90 -10.91
CA LYS A 84 -8.01 7.84 -10.72
C LYS A 84 -7.91 6.82 -11.86
N ALA A 85 -7.43 5.62 -11.55
CA ALA A 85 -7.25 4.54 -12.52
C ALA A 85 -8.50 3.65 -12.64
N GLU A 86 -8.62 2.97 -13.78
CA GLU A 86 -9.69 1.98 -14.05
C GLU A 86 -9.39 0.60 -13.41
N VAL A 87 -8.87 0.61 -12.17
CA VAL A 87 -8.40 -0.59 -11.46
C VAL A 87 -9.55 -1.37 -10.81
N SER A 88 -9.70 -2.64 -11.13
CA SER A 88 -10.72 -3.50 -10.53
C SER A 88 -10.28 -4.04 -9.16
N LEU A 89 -11.09 -3.83 -8.11
CA LEU A 89 -10.85 -4.44 -6.79
C LEU A 89 -10.77 -5.97 -6.85
N LYS A 90 -11.55 -6.59 -7.76
CA LYS A 90 -11.51 -8.03 -7.99
C LYS A 90 -10.13 -8.46 -8.48
N VAL A 91 -9.52 -7.70 -9.38
CA VAL A 91 -8.23 -8.07 -9.98
C VAL A 91 -7.10 -7.84 -8.99
N ILE A 92 -7.16 -6.77 -8.19
CA ILE A 92 -6.22 -6.58 -7.05
C ILE A 92 -6.34 -7.74 -6.06
N TYR A 93 -7.55 -8.17 -5.72
CA TYR A 93 -7.77 -9.33 -4.86
C TYR A 93 -7.21 -10.63 -5.46
N GLU A 94 -7.44 -10.89 -6.75
CA GLU A 94 -6.91 -12.07 -7.45
C GLU A 94 -5.37 -12.06 -7.52
N LEU A 95 -4.76 -10.88 -7.71
CA LEU A 95 -3.32 -10.68 -7.66
C LEU A 95 -2.74 -11.03 -6.28
N ILE A 96 -3.34 -10.51 -5.21
CA ILE A 96 -2.91 -10.81 -3.84
C ILE A 96 -3.06 -12.32 -3.55
N ARG A 97 -4.16 -12.93 -4.01
CA ARG A 97 -4.39 -14.37 -3.87
C ARG A 97 -3.35 -15.21 -4.61
N ALA A 98 -2.83 -14.73 -5.73
CA ALA A 98 -1.79 -15.43 -6.49
C ALA A 98 -0.44 -15.43 -5.76
N PHE A 99 -0.17 -14.42 -4.92
CA PHE A 99 1.10 -14.22 -4.22
C PHE A 99 0.93 -14.19 -2.69
N PRO A 100 0.46 -15.28 -2.05
CA PRO A 100 0.10 -15.28 -0.63
C PRO A 100 1.27 -15.04 0.33
N ASP A 101 2.51 -15.28 -0.12
CA ASP A 101 3.73 -15.08 0.67
C ASP A 101 4.33 -13.66 0.54
N ASN A 102 3.72 -12.81 -0.28
CA ASN A 102 4.15 -11.44 -0.50
C ASN A 102 3.43 -10.49 0.45
N ARG A 103 4.17 -9.52 1.00
CA ARG A 103 3.58 -8.37 1.69
C ARG A 103 3.15 -7.33 0.67
N PHE A 104 1.91 -6.86 0.77
CA PHE A 104 1.37 -5.81 -0.06
C PHE A 104 1.09 -4.54 0.75
N ILE A 105 1.37 -3.39 0.15
CA ILE A 105 0.85 -2.10 0.60
C ILE A 105 -0.09 -1.60 -0.50
N LEU A 106 -1.37 -1.46 -0.19
CA LEU A 106 -2.34 -0.89 -1.12
C LEU A 106 -2.56 0.58 -0.79
N CYS A 107 -2.21 1.44 -1.72
CA CYS A 107 -2.35 2.89 -1.56
C CYS A 107 -3.82 3.31 -1.58
N HIS A 108 -4.14 4.46 -0.99
CA HIS A 108 -5.48 5.05 -1.00
C HIS A 108 -6.55 4.11 -0.45
N TRP A 109 -6.33 3.58 0.76
CA TRP A 109 -7.23 2.64 1.43
C TRP A 109 -7.52 1.35 0.65
N GLY A 110 -6.67 0.96 -0.30
CA GLY A 110 -6.94 -0.19 -1.17
C GLY A 110 -8.18 -0.02 -2.04
N GLY A 111 -8.62 1.22 -2.29
CA GLY A 111 -9.88 1.51 -2.97
C GLY A 111 -11.12 1.00 -2.22
N GLY A 112 -11.01 0.76 -0.90
CA GLY A 112 -12.06 0.18 -0.06
C GLY A 112 -11.97 -1.34 0.10
N LEU A 113 -10.93 -2.01 -0.43
CA LEU A 113 -10.80 -3.46 -0.37
C LEU A 113 -10.82 -4.02 1.07
N PHE A 114 -10.35 -3.23 2.05
CA PHE A 114 -10.34 -3.62 3.46
C PHE A 114 -11.74 -3.98 4.00
N VAL A 115 -12.83 -3.43 3.43
CA VAL A 115 -14.21 -3.75 3.86
C VAL A 115 -14.54 -5.22 3.60
N TYR A 116 -13.98 -5.81 2.55
CA TYR A 116 -14.23 -7.22 2.20
C TYR A 116 -13.56 -8.20 3.17
N GLU A 117 -12.67 -7.76 4.07
CA GLU A 117 -12.20 -8.60 5.17
C GLU A 117 -13.31 -8.98 6.17
N LEU A 118 -14.47 -8.32 6.10
CA LEU A 118 -15.67 -8.71 6.86
C LEU A 118 -16.45 -9.88 6.22
N LEU A 119 -16.09 -10.32 5.02
CA LEU A 119 -16.69 -11.52 4.42
C LEU A 119 -16.40 -12.74 5.31
N LYS A 120 -17.40 -13.60 5.49
CA LYS A 120 -17.33 -14.74 6.41
C LYS A 120 -16.27 -15.79 6.04
N LYS A 121 -15.76 -15.77 4.81
CA LYS A 121 -14.85 -16.79 4.25
C LYS A 121 -13.83 -16.14 3.34
N GLU A 122 -12.67 -16.77 3.24
CA GLU A 122 -11.60 -16.53 2.26
C GLU A 122 -10.89 -15.17 2.36
N ALA A 123 -11.62 -14.06 2.27
CA ALA A 123 -11.02 -12.75 2.05
C ALA A 123 -10.04 -12.32 3.15
N ARG A 124 -10.35 -12.60 4.42
CA ARG A 124 -9.45 -12.30 5.54
C ARG A 124 -8.15 -13.10 5.49
N GLU A 125 -8.19 -14.33 4.98
CA GLU A 125 -7.00 -15.18 4.83
C GLU A 125 -6.15 -14.69 3.66
N VAL A 126 -6.77 -14.41 2.51
CA VAL A 126 -6.11 -13.86 1.32
C VAL A 126 -5.46 -12.50 1.62
N LEU A 127 -6.15 -11.63 2.33
CA LEU A 127 -5.69 -10.26 2.63
C LEU A 127 -4.83 -10.19 3.91
N SER A 128 -4.42 -11.34 4.48
CA SER A 128 -3.65 -11.38 5.72
C SER A 128 -2.28 -10.71 5.63
N GLN A 129 -1.68 -10.69 4.43
CA GLN A 129 -0.41 -10.01 4.12
C GLN A 129 -0.61 -8.66 3.42
N VAL A 130 -1.74 -7.99 3.68
CA VAL A 130 -2.03 -6.66 3.13
C VAL A 130 -2.04 -5.58 4.21
N ALA A 131 -1.38 -4.47 3.91
CA ALA A 131 -1.48 -3.20 4.60
C ALA A 131 -2.15 -2.16 3.70
N TYR A 132 -2.84 -1.20 4.30
CA TYR A 132 -3.56 -0.14 3.59
C TYR A 132 -2.99 1.21 4.00
N ASP A 133 -2.66 2.08 3.04
CA ASP A 133 -2.23 3.43 3.38
C ASP A 133 -3.37 4.45 3.42
N THR A 134 -3.09 5.60 4.05
CA THR A 134 -4.05 6.70 4.18
C THR A 134 -3.96 7.74 3.06
N ALA A 135 -3.17 7.53 2.00
CA ALA A 135 -2.87 8.55 1.01
C ALA A 135 -4.13 9.19 0.42
N ALA A 136 -4.15 10.53 0.34
CA ALA A 136 -5.28 11.34 -0.12
C ALA A 136 -6.58 11.24 0.71
N SER A 137 -6.59 10.57 1.87
CA SER A 137 -7.80 10.39 2.70
C SER A 137 -8.58 11.70 2.95
N PRO A 138 -7.97 12.84 3.32
CA PRO A 138 -8.65 14.11 3.53
C PRO A 138 -9.39 14.69 2.31
N PHE A 139 -9.12 14.20 1.10
CA PHE A 139 -9.85 14.57 -0.11
C PHE A 139 -10.91 13.55 -0.52
N LEU A 140 -10.79 12.30 -0.06
CA LEU A 140 -11.59 11.19 -0.56
C LEU A 140 -12.68 10.75 0.43
N TYR A 141 -12.40 10.82 1.72
CA TYR A 141 -13.24 10.20 2.75
C TYR A 141 -13.54 11.15 3.91
N ASP A 142 -14.71 10.93 4.52
CA ASP A 142 -15.01 11.49 5.84
C ASP A 142 -14.02 10.93 6.89
N PRO A 143 -13.56 11.72 7.88
CA PRO A 143 -12.64 11.25 8.93
C PRO A 143 -13.10 9.99 9.68
N ALA A 144 -14.40 9.64 9.69
CA ALA A 144 -14.89 8.38 10.25
C ALA A 144 -14.21 7.13 9.63
N ILE A 145 -13.64 7.24 8.43
CA ILE A 145 -12.92 6.16 7.75
C ILE A 145 -11.81 5.54 8.61
N TYR A 146 -11.07 6.37 9.37
CA TYR A 146 -9.97 5.89 10.19
C TYR A 146 -10.47 4.91 11.25
N ALA A 147 -11.55 5.26 11.96
CA ALA A 147 -12.11 4.44 13.02
C ALA A 147 -12.74 3.15 12.46
N VAL A 148 -13.40 3.23 11.30
CA VAL A 148 -13.97 2.08 10.61
C VAL A 148 -12.88 1.12 10.16
N ALA A 149 -11.81 1.62 9.53
CA ALA A 149 -10.70 0.79 9.07
C ALA A 149 -10.00 0.11 10.26
N VAL A 150 -9.70 0.84 11.35
CA VAL A 150 -9.12 0.26 12.57
C VAL A 150 -9.98 -0.87 13.12
N LYS A 151 -11.31 -0.71 13.14
CA LYS A 151 -12.25 -1.74 13.61
C LYS A 151 -12.23 -3.00 12.75
N ILE A 152 -11.98 -2.87 11.45
CA ILE A 152 -12.02 -4.00 10.51
C ILE A 152 -10.67 -4.71 10.46
N VAL A 153 -9.58 -3.96 10.23
CA VAL A 153 -8.26 -4.55 9.94
C VAL A 153 -7.25 -4.43 11.07
N GLY A 154 -7.52 -3.60 12.08
CA GLY A 154 -6.58 -3.24 13.14
C GLY A 154 -5.60 -2.15 12.72
N ALA A 155 -5.21 -1.28 13.66
CA ALA A 155 -4.31 -0.15 13.37
C ALA A 155 -2.93 -0.61 12.86
N GLN A 156 -2.48 -1.83 13.21
CA GLN A 156 -1.19 -2.40 12.80
C GLN A 156 -1.09 -2.71 11.30
N ARG A 157 -2.20 -2.67 10.56
CA ARG A 157 -2.26 -2.86 9.10
C ARG A 157 -2.65 -1.60 8.34
N ILE A 158 -2.67 -0.45 9.02
CA ILE A 158 -2.92 0.86 8.42
C ILE A 158 -1.63 1.67 8.50
N LEU A 159 -1.15 2.15 7.36
CA LEU A 159 0.09 2.91 7.23
C LEU A 159 -0.25 4.37 6.93
N PHE A 160 0.35 5.30 7.66
CA PHE A 160 0.23 6.69 7.29
C PHE A 160 0.93 6.96 5.96
N GLY A 161 0.16 7.41 4.98
CA GLY A 161 0.61 7.97 3.71
C GLY A 161 -0.04 9.34 3.52
N SER A 162 0.77 10.37 3.26
CA SER A 162 0.26 11.74 3.12
C SER A 162 0.03 12.15 1.66
N ASP A 163 0.55 11.36 0.72
CA ASP A 163 0.65 11.73 -0.69
C ASP A 163 1.46 13.03 -0.91
N TYR A 164 2.54 13.22 -0.14
CA TYR A 164 3.34 14.46 -0.21
C TYR A 164 3.87 14.68 -1.64
N PRO A 165 3.78 15.91 -2.19
CA PRO A 165 3.47 17.18 -1.52
C PRO A 165 2.00 17.58 -1.53
N LEU A 166 1.07 16.72 -1.93
CA LEU A 166 -0.34 17.05 -2.10
C LEU A 166 -1.01 17.50 -0.80
N ILE A 167 -0.78 16.77 0.31
CA ILE A 167 -1.36 17.07 1.62
C ILE A 167 -0.30 16.95 2.71
N LEU A 168 -0.29 17.92 3.61
CA LEU A 168 0.61 17.93 4.76
C LEU A 168 0.15 16.96 5.86
N PRO A 169 1.07 16.25 6.54
CA PRO A 169 0.74 15.28 7.59
C PRO A 169 -0.14 15.80 8.72
N GLU A 170 0.01 17.07 9.09
CA GLU A 170 -0.72 17.70 10.19
C GLU A 170 -2.24 17.57 10.01
N ARG A 171 -2.74 17.74 8.78
CA ARG A 171 -4.17 17.61 8.47
C ARG A 171 -4.71 16.22 8.79
N TYR A 172 -3.95 15.17 8.45
CA TYR A 172 -4.35 13.79 8.76
C TYR A 172 -4.37 13.55 10.26
N PHE A 173 -3.40 14.09 11.00
CA PHE A 173 -3.29 13.89 12.43
C PHE A 173 -4.43 14.58 13.19
N GLU A 174 -4.83 15.77 12.73
CA GLU A 174 -6.02 16.47 13.21
C GLU A 174 -7.30 15.67 12.92
N GLU A 175 -7.47 15.15 11.70
CA GLU A 175 -8.63 14.31 11.35
C GLU A 175 -8.70 13.03 12.18
N MET A 176 -7.58 12.32 12.38
CA MET A 176 -7.53 11.12 13.22
C MET A 176 -7.91 11.41 14.67
N ALA A 177 -7.44 12.52 15.22
CA ALA A 177 -7.80 12.95 16.57
C ALA A 177 -9.28 13.35 16.66
N GLY A 178 -9.79 14.10 15.68
CA GLY A 178 -11.19 14.49 15.59
C GLY A 178 -12.15 13.32 15.37
N ALA A 179 -11.70 12.26 14.69
CA ALA A 179 -12.45 11.02 14.47
C ALA A 179 -12.47 10.10 15.71
N GLY A 180 -11.82 10.49 16.82
CA GLY A 180 -11.85 9.77 18.08
C GLY A 180 -10.94 8.55 18.15
N LEU A 181 -9.90 8.46 17.31
CA LEU A 181 -8.91 7.39 17.42
C LEU A 181 -8.15 7.51 18.73
N SER A 182 -7.92 6.38 19.39
CA SER A 182 -7.10 6.32 20.59
C SER A 182 -5.66 6.77 20.29
N ALA A 183 -4.95 7.27 21.30
CA ALA A 183 -3.54 7.66 21.15
C ALA A 183 -2.67 6.48 20.68
N GLU A 184 -3.03 5.25 21.08
CA GLU A 184 -2.33 4.04 20.67
C GLU A 184 -2.57 3.71 19.19
N ASP A 185 -3.82 3.76 18.71
CA ASP A 185 -4.13 3.55 17.29
C ASP A 185 -3.45 4.62 16.42
N GLN A 186 -3.45 5.87 16.87
CA GLN A 186 -2.74 6.95 16.18
C GLN A 186 -1.24 6.67 16.12
N ALA A 187 -0.62 6.20 17.20
CA ALA A 187 0.81 5.87 17.20
C ALA A 187 1.13 4.71 16.24
N TRP A 188 0.24 3.72 16.13
CA TRP A 188 0.35 2.67 15.12
C TRP A 188 0.34 3.23 13.71
N ILE A 189 -0.72 3.97 13.35
CA ILE A 189 -0.90 4.50 12.01
C ILE A 189 0.23 5.46 11.62
N LYS A 190 0.61 6.37 12.52
CA LYS A 190 1.62 7.43 12.27
C LYS A 190 3.04 6.90 12.04
N GLY A 191 3.36 5.66 12.41
CA GLY A 191 4.70 5.13 12.15
C GLY A 191 4.99 3.70 12.60
N ARG A 192 4.40 3.19 13.70
CA ARG A 192 4.74 1.83 14.16
C ARG A 192 4.33 0.76 13.16
N SER A 193 3.20 0.95 12.47
CA SER A 193 2.78 0.05 11.40
C SER A 193 3.81 0.03 10.27
N ALA A 194 4.28 1.19 9.79
CA ALA A 194 5.32 1.24 8.78
C ALA A 194 6.62 0.57 9.26
N SER A 195 7.03 0.81 10.51
CA SER A 195 8.20 0.16 11.13
C SER A 195 8.10 -1.37 11.09
N LYS A 196 6.96 -1.93 11.49
CA LYS A 196 6.70 -3.36 11.43
C LYS A 196 6.72 -3.90 10.00
N TRP A 197 6.00 -3.25 9.09
CA TRP A 197 5.82 -3.74 7.72
C TRP A 197 7.11 -3.66 6.88
N LEU A 198 7.97 -2.68 7.16
CA LEU A 198 9.27 -2.47 6.51
C LEU A 198 10.44 -3.15 7.24
N ASN A 199 10.15 -3.93 8.29
CA ASN A 199 11.13 -4.64 9.12
C ASN A 199 12.22 -3.68 9.66
N LEU A 200 11.81 -2.55 10.21
CA LEU A 200 12.71 -1.60 10.90
C LEU A 200 12.89 -1.92 12.38
N GLU A 201 12.10 -2.85 12.91
CA GLU A 201 12.19 -3.33 14.30
C GLU A 201 13.45 -4.20 14.45
N GLY A 202 14.60 -3.58 14.69
CA GLY A 202 15.89 -4.25 14.85
C GLY A 202 17.10 -3.49 14.28
N ASP A 203 16.86 -2.41 13.53
CA ASP A 203 17.90 -1.46 13.07
C ASP A 203 18.22 -0.40 14.15
#